data_AF-A0A2T0W3W9-F1
#
_entry.id   AF-A0A2T0W3W9-F1
#
_cell.length_a   1.000
_cell.length_b   1.000
_cell.length_c   1.000
_cell.angle_alpha   90.00
_cell.angle_beta   90.00
_cell.angle_gamma   90.00
#
_symmetry.space_group_name_H-M   'P 1'
#
loop_
_entity.id
_entity.type
_entity.pdbx_description
1 polymer ?
#
loop_
_entity_poly.entity_id
_entity_poly.type
_entity_poly.pdbx_seq_one_letter_code
_entity_poly.pdbx_strand_id
1 'polypeptide(L)'
;MTGIKRHIFISLCALLASPAAAQDIDLSGFYSISSSHEWDTISTAQFWKAAQTTGGLNQWVASQRQSHSRLQFQANGSSISRLLSLIAVAEADSRGYDTIHHGATRLPSDLPTNMTVGQVLAWVEATPRQPHAIGRYQFIPSTLRDLMRRGGYSHNMRFSPALQDNLADILLKDAGYDAFTEGRIGRTRFMNNLAKVWAGLPTSTGRSAYDGYAGNRATITWATFDREMASIFRQPTAPQLRF
;
A
#
# COMPACT_ATOMS: atom_id res chain seq x y z
N MET A 1 10.39 41.88 -4.74
CA MET A 1 10.10 41.04 -3.56
C MET A 1 9.49 39.73 -4.05
N THR A 2 10.32 38.75 -4.39
CA THR A 2 9.91 37.48 -5.00
C THR A 2 10.11 36.35 -4.00
N GLY A 3 8.98 35.82 -3.50
CA GLY A 3 8.92 34.76 -2.50
C GLY A 3 9.32 33.39 -3.06
N ILE A 4 10.18 32.72 -2.30
CA ILE A 4 10.81 31.43 -2.57
C ILE A 4 9.77 30.29 -2.53
N LYS A 5 9.76 29.45 -3.57
CA LYS A 5 9.00 28.18 -3.65
C LYS A 5 9.58 27.18 -2.66
N ARG A 6 8.79 26.72 -1.68
CA ARG A 6 9.15 25.57 -0.82
C ARG A 6 8.75 24.27 -1.53
N HIS A 7 9.71 23.67 -2.22
CA HIS A 7 9.65 22.26 -2.62
C HIS A 7 10.00 21.41 -1.40
N ILE A 8 9.05 20.60 -0.89
CA ILE A 8 9.34 19.62 0.15
C ILE A 8 9.74 18.32 -0.55
N PHE A 9 11.05 18.08 -0.56
CA PHE A 9 11.67 16.79 -0.84
C PHE A 9 11.37 15.83 0.31
N ILE A 10 10.85 14.63 0.02
CA ILE A 10 10.92 13.50 0.94
C ILE A 10 11.47 12.30 0.18
N SER A 11 12.79 12.20 0.16
CA SER A 11 13.57 10.96 0.09
C SER A 11 15.04 11.31 0.23
N LEU A 12 15.61 11.03 1.39
CA LEU A 12 17.05 10.93 1.56
C LEU A 12 17.36 9.95 2.69
N CYS A 13 17.60 8.69 2.32
CA CYS A 13 18.52 7.83 3.04
C CYS A 13 19.67 7.53 2.07
N ALA A 14 20.77 8.25 2.22
CA ALA A 14 22.03 7.93 1.57
C ALA A 14 22.85 7.06 2.53
N LEU A 15 23.27 5.89 2.07
CA LEU A 15 24.40 5.15 2.62
C LEU A 15 25.24 4.67 1.44
N LEU A 16 26.52 5.05 1.47
CA LEU A 16 27.52 4.79 0.45
C LEU A 16 27.85 3.29 0.38
N ALA A 17 27.93 2.73 -0.82
CA ALA A 17 28.67 1.50 -1.09
C ALA A 17 29.36 1.59 -2.47
N SER A 18 30.66 1.28 -2.50
CA SER A 18 31.50 1.20 -3.70
C SER A 18 31.16 -0.03 -4.57
N PRO A 19 31.61 -0.10 -5.84
CA PRO A 19 31.02 -1.00 -6.83
C PRO A 19 31.64 -2.40 -6.76
N ALA A 20 30.82 -3.44 -6.84
CA ALA A 20 31.28 -4.79 -7.13
C ALA A 20 30.29 -5.51 -8.06
N ALA A 21 30.79 -5.84 -9.25
CA ALA A 21 30.38 -6.87 -10.21
C ALA A 21 28.87 -7.11 -10.44
N ALA A 22 28.40 -6.68 -11.60
CA ALA A 22 27.16 -7.13 -12.20
C ALA A 22 27.22 -8.64 -12.47
N GLN A 23 26.26 -9.38 -11.93
CA GLN A 23 25.90 -10.71 -12.40
C GLN A 23 24.50 -10.61 -12.99
N ASP A 24 24.35 -11.06 -14.23
CA ASP A 24 23.08 -11.07 -14.94
C ASP A 24 22.07 -11.95 -14.19
N ILE A 25 21.00 -11.34 -13.69
CA ILE A 25 19.90 -12.04 -13.03
C ILE A 25 18.96 -12.54 -14.12
N ASP A 26 18.84 -13.86 -14.23
CA ASP A 26 17.86 -14.53 -15.08
C ASP A 26 16.44 -14.27 -14.55
N LEU A 27 15.69 -13.43 -15.28
CA LEU A 27 14.32 -13.01 -14.94
C LEU A 27 13.24 -14.03 -15.38
N SER A 28 13.64 -15.16 -15.99
CA SER A 28 12.68 -16.16 -16.51
C SER A 28 11.91 -16.91 -15.41
N GLY A 29 12.41 -16.91 -14.17
CA GLY A 29 11.77 -17.57 -13.01
C GLY A 29 10.64 -16.77 -12.35
N PHE A 30 10.47 -15.48 -12.65
CA PHE A 30 9.49 -14.61 -11.96
C PHE A 30 8.07 -14.65 -12.55
N TYR A 31 7.84 -15.41 -13.62
CA TYR A 31 6.55 -15.45 -14.34
C TYR A 31 5.49 -16.37 -13.74
N SER A 32 5.71 -17.00 -12.57
CA SER A 32 4.69 -17.86 -11.96
C SER A 32 4.54 -17.61 -10.46
N ILE A 33 3.94 -16.48 -10.11
CA ILE A 33 3.16 -16.36 -8.87
C ILE A 33 1.72 -16.09 -9.30
N SER A 34 1.01 -17.18 -9.55
CA SER A 34 -0.45 -17.19 -9.66
C SER A 34 -1.03 -16.98 -8.26
N SER A 35 -1.39 -15.75 -7.91
CA SER A 35 -2.26 -15.46 -6.77
C SER A 35 -3.71 -15.50 -7.24
N SER A 36 -4.26 -16.71 -7.37
CA SER A 36 -5.69 -16.93 -7.59
C SER A 36 -6.48 -16.59 -6.33
N HIS A 37 -6.82 -15.33 -6.08
CA HIS A 37 -7.86 -14.97 -5.11
C HIS A 37 -8.70 -13.80 -5.61
N GLU A 38 -9.96 -14.12 -5.84
CA GLU A 38 -11.05 -13.26 -6.31
C GLU A 38 -11.44 -12.27 -5.21
N TRP A 39 -10.86 -11.08 -5.21
CA TRP A 39 -11.23 -10.00 -4.29
C TRP A 39 -12.30 -9.12 -4.93
N ASP A 40 -13.54 -9.53 -4.69
CA ASP A 40 -14.85 -8.88 -4.85
C ASP A 40 -14.97 -7.68 -5.81
N THR A 41 -15.11 -7.97 -7.11
CA THR A 41 -15.44 -7.01 -8.16
C THR A 41 -16.86 -6.41 -8.02
N ILE A 42 -17.71 -6.97 -7.15
CA ILE A 42 -19.14 -6.62 -7.01
C ILE A 42 -19.32 -5.31 -6.23
N SER A 43 -18.58 -5.11 -5.12
CA SER A 43 -18.55 -3.85 -4.34
C SER A 43 -18.16 -2.64 -5.22
N THR A 44 -17.25 -2.89 -6.15
CA THR A 44 -16.62 -1.89 -7.01
C THR A 44 -17.50 -1.45 -8.18
N ALA A 45 -18.24 -2.36 -8.81
CA ALA A 45 -19.25 -2.02 -9.83
C ALA A 45 -20.42 -1.20 -9.25
N GLN A 46 -20.83 -1.52 -8.02
CA GLN A 46 -21.84 -0.76 -7.28
C GLN A 46 -21.36 0.66 -6.94
N PHE A 47 -20.09 0.82 -6.57
CA PHE A 47 -19.48 2.14 -6.35
C PHE A 47 -19.56 3.03 -7.60
N TRP A 48 -19.19 2.54 -8.78
CA TRP A 48 -19.24 3.39 -9.99
C TRP A 48 -20.65 3.72 -10.46
N LYS A 49 -21.59 2.78 -10.31
CA LYS A 49 -23.02 3.08 -10.51
C LYS A 49 -23.50 4.18 -9.57
N ALA A 50 -23.03 4.17 -8.32
CA ALA A 50 -23.31 5.22 -7.33
C ALA A 50 -22.60 6.55 -7.65
N ALA A 51 -21.34 6.50 -8.10
CA ALA A 51 -20.51 7.66 -8.48
C ALA A 51 -21.08 8.44 -9.68
N GLN A 52 -21.82 7.76 -10.55
CA GLN A 52 -22.50 8.36 -11.71
C GLN A 52 -23.78 9.14 -11.33
N THR A 53 -24.19 9.15 -10.05
CA THR A 53 -25.45 9.75 -9.59
C THR A 53 -25.23 10.79 -8.50
N THR A 54 -26.01 11.87 -8.52
CA THR A 54 -25.95 12.93 -7.49
C THR A 54 -26.38 12.37 -6.14
N GLY A 55 -25.44 12.30 -5.18
CA GLY A 55 -25.68 11.79 -3.83
C GLY A 55 -25.57 10.27 -3.67
N GLY A 56 -25.35 9.52 -4.76
CA GLY A 56 -25.23 8.05 -4.71
C GLY A 56 -24.03 7.58 -3.89
N LEU A 57 -22.92 8.31 -3.93
CA LEU A 57 -21.73 8.02 -3.11
C LEU A 57 -22.03 8.09 -1.59
N ASN A 58 -22.83 9.07 -1.15
CA ASN A 58 -23.18 9.21 0.27
C ASN A 58 -24.09 8.06 0.75
N GLN A 59 -25.00 7.62 -0.11
CA GLN A 59 -25.90 6.48 0.18
C GLN A 59 -25.15 5.15 0.17
N TRP A 60 -24.20 4.96 -0.76
CA TRP A 60 -23.34 3.78 -0.80
C TRP A 60 -22.44 3.70 0.44
N VAL A 61 -21.84 4.80 0.87
CA VAL A 61 -21.04 4.84 2.11
C VAL A 61 -21.90 4.48 3.34
N ALA A 62 -23.16 4.93 3.39
CA ALA A 62 -24.08 4.61 4.47
C ALA A 62 -24.50 3.12 4.48
N SER A 63 -24.69 2.50 3.31
CA SER A 63 -25.06 1.07 3.21
C SER A 63 -23.89 0.12 3.49
N GLN A 64 -22.67 0.50 3.12
CA GLN A 64 -21.45 -0.26 3.42
C GLN A 64 -21.14 -0.29 4.92
N ARG A 65 -21.46 0.78 5.67
CA ARG A 65 -21.30 0.84 7.13
C ARG A 65 -22.12 -0.21 7.88
N GLN A 66 -23.19 -0.74 7.29
CA GLN A 66 -24.06 -1.73 7.92
C GLN A 66 -23.77 -3.18 7.48
N SER A 67 -23.07 -3.39 6.35
CA SER A 67 -23.07 -4.69 5.67
C SER A 67 -21.72 -5.42 5.60
N HIS A 68 -20.57 -4.77 5.78
CA HIS A 68 -19.27 -5.47 5.66
C HIS A 68 -18.47 -5.46 6.96
N SER A 69 -18.30 -6.66 7.51
CA SER A 69 -17.14 -7.02 8.31
C SER A 69 -15.88 -6.49 7.60
N ARG A 70 -15.10 -5.70 8.34
CA ARG A 70 -13.76 -5.21 7.99
C ARG A 70 -13.05 -6.19 7.06
N LEU A 71 -12.48 -5.67 5.97
CA LEU A 71 -11.40 -6.25 5.17
C LEU A 71 -10.91 -7.56 5.80
N GLN A 72 -11.40 -8.70 5.31
CA GLN A 72 -11.09 -9.99 5.90
C GLN A 72 -9.57 -10.17 5.85
N PHE A 73 -8.92 -10.06 7.01
CA PHE A 73 -7.52 -10.35 7.15
C PHE A 73 -7.29 -11.76 6.60
N GLN A 74 -6.49 -11.89 5.54
CA GLN A 74 -6.10 -13.19 5.01
C GLN A 74 -5.33 -13.92 6.12
N ALA A 75 -6.00 -14.82 6.84
CA ALA A 75 -5.36 -15.59 7.90
C ALA A 75 -4.39 -16.64 7.35
N ASN A 76 -4.61 -17.05 6.09
CA ASN A 76 -3.86 -18.08 5.37
C ASN A 76 -3.03 -17.43 4.25
N GLY A 77 -1.77 -17.83 4.10
CA GLY A 77 -0.84 -17.29 3.09
C GLY A 77 0.57 -17.05 3.64
N SER A 78 1.49 -16.62 2.78
CA SER A 78 2.86 -16.26 3.19
C SER A 78 2.85 -15.08 4.18
N SER A 79 3.90 -14.93 4.99
CA SER A 79 4.01 -13.80 5.92
C SER A 79 3.94 -12.45 5.20
N ILE A 80 4.44 -12.35 3.96
CA ILE A 80 4.35 -11.13 3.13
C ILE A 80 2.89 -10.86 2.74
N SER A 81 2.17 -11.85 2.22
CA SER A 81 0.76 -11.69 1.80
C SER A 81 -0.14 -11.26 2.98
N ARG A 82 0.12 -11.82 4.16
CA ARG A 82 -0.59 -11.45 5.40
C ARG A 82 -0.22 -10.03 5.86
N LEU A 83 1.05 -9.63 5.74
CA LEU A 83 1.51 -8.26 6.03
C LEU A 83 0.89 -7.23 5.08
N LEU A 84 0.90 -7.49 3.78
CA LEU A 84 0.26 -6.65 2.77
C LEU A 84 -1.24 -6.51 3.04
N SER A 85 -1.90 -7.59 3.47
CA SER A 85 -3.30 -7.54 3.88
C SER A 85 -3.53 -6.68 5.12
N LEU A 86 -2.63 -6.72 6.11
CA LEU A 86 -2.68 -5.85 7.29
C LEU A 86 -2.47 -4.37 6.92
N ILE A 87 -1.57 -4.07 5.98
CA ILE A 87 -1.38 -2.71 5.45
C ILE A 87 -2.66 -2.24 4.74
N ALA A 88 -3.26 -3.10 3.91
CA ALA A 88 -4.51 -2.77 3.23
C ALA A 88 -5.65 -2.48 4.21
N VAL A 89 -5.73 -3.20 5.35
CA VAL A 89 -6.69 -2.90 6.43
C VAL A 89 -6.54 -1.47 6.97
N ALA A 90 -5.32 -0.96 6.98
CA ALA A 90 -5.04 0.39 7.46
C ALA A 90 -5.23 1.47 6.39
N GLU A 91 -4.95 1.17 5.12
CA GLU A 91 -4.86 2.16 4.04
C GLU A 91 -6.08 2.20 3.12
N ALA A 92 -6.68 1.06 2.85
CA ALA A 92 -7.73 0.92 1.85
C ALA A 92 -9.13 0.88 2.47
N ASP A 93 -10.12 1.25 1.67
CA ASP A 93 -11.53 0.99 1.97
C ASP A 93 -11.97 -0.33 1.31
N SER A 94 -13.29 -0.58 1.26
CA SER A 94 -13.84 -1.81 0.69
C SER A 94 -13.59 -1.99 -0.81
N ARG A 95 -12.98 -1.02 -1.50
CA ARG A 95 -12.56 -1.14 -2.91
C ARG A 95 -11.17 -1.78 -3.10
N GLY A 96 -10.39 -1.94 -2.03
CA GLY A 96 -9.08 -2.60 -2.10
C GLY A 96 -8.14 -2.01 -3.15
N TYR A 97 -7.79 -2.79 -4.18
CA TYR A 97 -6.92 -2.35 -5.28
C TYR A 97 -7.48 -1.19 -6.11
N ASP A 98 -8.77 -0.91 -5.99
CA ASP A 98 -9.44 0.21 -6.63
C ASP A 98 -9.71 1.38 -5.68
N THR A 99 -9.09 1.39 -4.48
CA THR A 99 -9.25 2.49 -3.56
C THR A 99 -8.68 3.79 -4.13
N ILE A 100 -9.49 4.86 -4.09
CA ILE A 100 -9.08 6.22 -4.43
C ILE A 100 -9.25 7.06 -3.17
N HIS A 101 -8.30 7.95 -2.90
CA HIS A 101 -8.35 8.82 -1.74
C HIS A 101 -9.69 9.57 -1.66
N HIS A 102 -10.37 9.48 -0.51
CA HIS A 102 -11.71 10.03 -0.29
C HIS A 102 -11.83 11.56 -0.55
N GLY A 103 -10.74 12.31 -0.40
CA GLY A 103 -10.68 13.74 -0.72
C GLY A 103 -10.55 14.08 -2.21
N ALA A 104 -10.45 13.09 -3.10
CA ALA A 104 -10.41 13.32 -4.55
C ALA A 104 -11.81 13.66 -5.06
N THR A 105 -11.99 14.89 -5.54
CA THR A 105 -13.29 15.35 -6.06
C THR A 105 -13.49 15.03 -7.54
N ARG A 106 -12.41 14.90 -8.31
CA ARG A 106 -12.43 14.44 -9.70
C ARG A 106 -11.82 13.06 -9.78
N LEU A 107 -12.65 12.06 -10.05
CA LEU A 107 -12.24 10.66 -10.15
C LEU A 107 -11.54 10.37 -11.49
N PRO A 108 -10.71 9.32 -11.57
CA PRO A 108 -10.18 8.83 -12.83
C PRO A 108 -11.30 8.36 -13.77
N SER A 109 -10.96 8.15 -15.04
CA SER A 109 -11.92 7.73 -16.07
C SER A 109 -12.39 6.28 -15.93
N ASP A 110 -11.69 5.46 -15.15
CA ASP A 110 -11.97 4.04 -14.94
C ASP A 110 -11.45 3.62 -13.56
N LEU A 111 -11.68 2.36 -13.20
CA LEU A 111 -11.09 1.71 -12.05
C LEU A 111 -9.57 1.72 -12.11
N PRO A 112 -8.87 1.96 -10.97
CA PRO A 112 -7.42 1.89 -10.93
C PRO A 112 -6.87 0.60 -11.56
N THR A 113 -7.44 -0.56 -11.27
CA THR A 113 -7.00 -1.84 -11.83
C THR A 113 -7.26 -2.02 -13.34
N ASN A 114 -8.22 -1.27 -13.90
CA ASN A 114 -8.48 -1.23 -15.33
C ASN A 114 -7.59 -0.23 -16.06
N MET A 115 -6.91 0.68 -15.37
CA MET A 115 -6.06 1.70 -15.99
C MET A 115 -4.64 1.18 -16.22
N THR A 116 -3.94 1.72 -17.21
CA THR A 116 -2.47 1.68 -17.22
C THR A 116 -1.93 2.67 -16.19
N VAL A 117 -0.70 2.46 -15.73
CA VAL A 117 -0.06 3.43 -14.83
C VAL A 117 0.07 4.80 -15.53
N GLY A 118 0.31 4.83 -16.84
CA GLY A 118 0.31 6.07 -17.62
C GLY A 118 -1.04 6.80 -17.58
N GLN A 119 -2.16 6.07 -17.67
CA GLN A 119 -3.49 6.67 -17.51
C GLN A 119 -3.71 7.20 -16.08
N VAL A 120 -3.23 6.49 -15.06
CA VAL A 120 -3.28 6.97 -13.66
C VAL A 120 -2.51 8.28 -13.52
N LEU A 121 -1.30 8.36 -14.07
CA LEU A 121 -0.48 9.57 -14.03
C LEU A 121 -1.09 10.72 -14.85
N ALA A 122 -1.72 10.42 -15.99
CA ALA A 122 -2.45 11.42 -16.77
C ALA A 122 -3.65 11.99 -15.99
N TRP A 123 -4.39 11.15 -15.25
CA TRP A 123 -5.43 11.62 -14.34
C TRP A 123 -4.88 12.57 -13.27
N VAL A 124 -3.72 12.27 -12.70
CA VAL A 124 -3.05 13.15 -11.73
C VAL A 124 -2.76 14.52 -12.33
N GLU A 125 -2.20 14.56 -13.54
CA GLU A 125 -1.84 15.80 -14.24
C GLU A 125 -3.07 16.62 -14.63
N ALA A 126 -4.13 15.97 -15.11
CA ALA A 126 -5.37 16.62 -15.50
C ALA A 126 -6.17 17.18 -14.31
N THR A 127 -5.87 16.74 -13.08
CA THR A 127 -6.65 17.07 -11.88
C THR A 127 -5.80 17.68 -10.76
N PRO A 128 -5.10 18.81 -10.99
CA PRO A 128 -4.22 19.38 -9.98
C PRO A 128 -4.99 19.88 -8.73
N ARG A 129 -4.27 20.00 -7.62
CA ARG A 129 -4.76 20.53 -6.32
C ARG A 129 -5.81 19.65 -5.63
N GLN A 130 -5.73 18.34 -5.80
CA GLN A 130 -6.48 17.36 -5.01
C GLN A 130 -5.51 16.27 -4.52
N PRO A 131 -5.88 15.46 -3.51
CA PRO A 131 -5.11 14.28 -3.16
C PRO A 131 -5.27 13.19 -4.23
N HIS A 132 -4.18 12.47 -4.49
CA HIS A 132 -4.11 11.44 -5.53
C HIS A 132 -3.58 10.09 -5.02
N ALA A 133 -3.68 9.84 -3.72
CA ALA A 133 -3.38 8.50 -3.21
C ALA A 133 -4.35 7.48 -3.83
N ILE A 134 -3.81 6.39 -4.37
CA ILE A 134 -4.57 5.44 -5.18
C ILE A 134 -4.09 4.00 -4.94
N GLY A 135 -4.98 3.05 -5.12
CA GLY A 135 -4.74 1.62 -4.97
C GLY A 135 -4.82 1.14 -3.52
N ARG A 136 -4.62 -0.18 -3.37
CA ARG A 136 -4.70 -0.91 -2.09
C ARG A 136 -3.73 -0.40 -1.04
N TYR A 137 -2.63 0.19 -1.50
CA TYR A 137 -1.53 0.68 -0.67
C TYR A 137 -1.39 2.21 -0.70
N GLN A 138 -2.40 2.93 -1.21
CA GLN A 138 -2.49 4.40 -1.22
C GLN A 138 -1.23 5.10 -1.76
N PHE A 139 -0.74 4.66 -2.92
CA PHE A 139 0.45 5.24 -3.55
C PHE A 139 0.19 6.70 -3.94
N ILE A 140 1.05 7.61 -3.47
CA ILE A 140 1.06 8.99 -3.94
C ILE A 140 1.84 9.11 -5.28
N PRO A 141 1.57 10.12 -6.12
CA PRO A 141 2.11 10.16 -7.49
C PRO A 141 3.64 10.16 -7.60
N SER A 142 4.34 10.82 -6.68
CA SER A 142 5.81 10.82 -6.65
C SER A 142 6.37 9.44 -6.33
N THR A 143 5.79 8.75 -5.34
CA THR A 143 6.16 7.40 -4.94
C THR A 143 5.86 6.40 -6.05
N LEU A 144 4.68 6.48 -6.68
CA LEU A 144 4.35 5.59 -7.81
C LEU A 144 5.38 5.72 -8.94
N ARG A 145 5.75 6.94 -9.34
CA ARG A 145 6.79 7.17 -10.36
C ARG A 145 8.15 6.62 -9.96
N ASP A 146 8.56 6.80 -8.70
CA ASP A 146 9.82 6.24 -8.18
C ASP A 146 9.82 4.70 -8.23
N LEU A 147 8.76 4.07 -7.73
CA LEU A 147 8.65 2.62 -7.67
C LEU A 147 8.59 1.99 -9.07
N MET A 148 7.87 2.60 -10.03
CA MET A 148 7.88 2.15 -11.42
C MET A 148 9.29 2.18 -12.01
N ARG A 149 10.04 3.26 -11.78
CA ARG A 149 11.44 3.38 -12.22
C ARG A 149 12.33 2.33 -11.56
N ARG A 150 12.24 2.17 -10.24
CA ARG A 150 13.08 1.22 -9.48
C ARG A 150 12.78 -0.24 -9.82
N GLY A 151 11.52 -0.56 -10.10
CA GLY A 151 11.10 -1.90 -10.55
C GLY A 151 11.32 -2.15 -12.04
N GLY A 152 11.79 -1.16 -12.81
CA GLY A 152 11.96 -1.30 -14.27
C GLY A 152 10.65 -1.49 -15.03
N TYR A 153 9.52 -1.07 -14.46
CA TYR A 153 8.19 -1.27 -15.04
C TYR A 153 7.82 -0.17 -16.04
N SER A 154 7.16 -0.57 -17.13
CA SER A 154 6.65 0.38 -18.12
C SER A 154 5.36 1.05 -17.64
N HIS A 155 5.18 2.34 -17.93
CA HIS A 155 3.92 3.04 -17.68
C HIS A 155 2.74 2.48 -18.51
N ASN A 156 3.01 1.68 -19.55
CA ASN A 156 1.95 1.00 -20.32
C ASN A 156 1.39 -0.23 -19.60
N MET A 157 2.02 -0.69 -18.51
CA MET A 157 1.50 -1.80 -17.72
C MET A 157 0.19 -1.40 -17.05
N ARG A 158 -0.74 -2.37 -16.97
CA ARG A 158 -1.95 -2.23 -16.16
C ARG A 158 -1.55 -2.04 -14.70
N PHE A 159 -2.24 -1.14 -14.00
CA PHE A 159 -2.10 -0.94 -12.57
C PHE A 159 -2.83 -2.04 -11.78
N SER A 160 -2.56 -3.29 -12.19
CA SER A 160 -3.19 -4.51 -11.74
C SER A 160 -2.90 -4.79 -10.27
N PRO A 161 -3.67 -5.68 -9.62
CA PRO A 161 -3.38 -6.15 -8.27
C PRO A 161 -1.94 -6.63 -8.09
N ALA A 162 -1.45 -7.45 -9.03
CA ALA A 162 -0.08 -7.96 -9.00
C ALA A 162 0.98 -6.86 -9.10
N LEU A 163 0.77 -5.84 -9.95
CA LEU A 163 1.69 -4.71 -10.03
C LEU A 163 1.67 -3.91 -8.72
N GLN A 164 0.49 -3.67 -8.14
CA GLN A 164 0.39 -2.97 -6.85
C GLN A 164 1.10 -3.73 -5.73
N ASP A 165 0.97 -5.06 -5.66
CA ASP A 165 1.68 -5.89 -4.68
C ASP A 165 3.20 -5.82 -4.88
N ASN A 166 3.69 -5.93 -6.12
CA ASN A 166 5.11 -5.82 -6.43
C ASN A 166 5.69 -4.46 -6.05
N LEU A 167 4.94 -3.37 -6.26
CA LEU A 167 5.35 -2.03 -5.85
C LEU A 167 5.37 -1.89 -4.31
N ALA A 168 4.43 -2.52 -3.61
CA ALA A 168 4.41 -2.55 -2.14
C ALA A 168 5.56 -3.37 -1.56
N ASP A 169 5.97 -4.46 -2.21
CA ASP A 169 7.13 -5.27 -1.80
C ASP A 169 8.44 -4.47 -1.83
N ILE A 170 8.60 -3.57 -2.81
CA ILE A 170 9.74 -2.65 -2.85
C ILE A 170 9.73 -1.74 -1.61
N LEU A 171 8.57 -1.21 -1.23
CA LEU A 171 8.41 -0.38 -0.02
C LEU A 171 8.62 -1.16 1.28
N LEU A 172 8.23 -2.44 1.33
CA LEU A 172 8.51 -3.32 2.48
C LEU A 172 10.02 -3.48 2.69
N LYS A 173 10.78 -3.68 1.60
CA LYS A 173 12.24 -3.74 1.64
C LYS A 173 12.83 -2.42 2.14
N ASP A 174 12.34 -1.29 1.66
CA ASP A 174 12.76 0.05 2.14
C ASP A 174 12.49 0.24 3.64
N ALA A 175 11.40 -0.32 4.15
CA ALA A 175 11.07 -0.29 5.58
C ALA A 175 11.97 -1.22 6.42
N GLY A 176 12.80 -2.05 5.78
CA GLY A 176 13.73 -2.96 6.44
C GLY A 176 13.19 -4.37 6.65
N TYR A 177 12.33 -4.87 5.75
CA TYR A 177 11.79 -6.23 5.82
C TYR A 177 12.89 -7.29 5.97
N ASP A 178 13.92 -7.26 5.11
CA ASP A 178 15.03 -8.23 5.15
C ASP A 178 15.82 -8.13 6.46
N ALA A 179 16.05 -6.89 6.93
CA ALA A 179 16.70 -6.68 8.23
C ALA A 179 15.88 -7.22 9.40
N PHE A 180 14.56 -7.19 9.30
CA PHE A 180 13.67 -7.70 10.33
C PHE A 180 13.63 -9.24 10.32
N THR A 181 13.49 -9.86 9.16
CA THR A 181 13.42 -11.33 9.03
C THR A 181 14.76 -11.99 9.38
N GLU A 182 15.88 -11.31 9.13
CA GLU A 182 17.22 -11.75 9.55
C GLU A 182 17.55 -11.42 11.03
N GLY A 183 16.64 -10.76 11.76
CA GLY A 183 16.84 -10.41 13.18
C GLY A 183 17.78 -9.24 13.43
N ARG A 184 18.24 -8.53 12.39
CA ARG A 184 19.07 -7.32 12.50
C ARG A 184 18.31 -6.12 13.08
N ILE A 185 17.00 -6.06 12.89
CA ILE A 185 16.13 -5.09 13.58
C ILE A 185 14.98 -5.80 14.30
N GLY A 186 14.60 -5.28 15.47
CA GLY A 186 13.45 -5.79 16.22
C GLY A 186 12.10 -5.38 15.61
N ARG A 187 11.05 -6.15 15.93
CA ARG A 187 9.67 -5.96 15.45
C ARG A 187 9.14 -4.54 15.63
N THR A 188 9.32 -3.93 16.81
CA THR A 188 8.88 -2.55 17.07
C THR A 188 9.56 -1.53 16.16
N ARG A 189 10.86 -1.71 15.85
CA ARG A 189 11.58 -0.83 14.93
C ARG A 189 11.04 -1.00 13.52
N PHE A 190 10.84 -2.24 13.06
CA PHE A 190 10.26 -2.51 11.75
C PHE A 190 8.85 -1.91 11.60
N MET A 191 7.97 -2.11 12.58
CA MET A 191 6.62 -1.52 12.61
C MET A 191 6.64 0.01 12.54
N ASN A 192 7.55 0.66 13.27
CA ASN A 192 7.72 2.11 13.18
C ASN A 192 8.25 2.56 11.80
N ASN A 193 9.08 1.75 11.13
CA ASN A 193 9.50 2.04 9.76
C ASN A 193 8.34 1.89 8.77
N LEU A 194 7.50 0.85 8.92
CA LEU A 194 6.27 0.68 8.14
C LEU A 194 5.34 1.89 8.30
N ALA A 195 5.18 2.41 9.52
CA ALA A 195 4.37 3.60 9.79
C ALA A 195 4.91 4.90 9.17
N LYS A 196 6.19 4.92 8.75
CA LYS A 196 6.78 6.02 7.96
C LYS A 196 6.59 5.83 6.44
N VAL A 197 5.96 4.75 6.02
CA VAL A 197 5.61 4.52 4.61
C VAL A 197 4.10 4.67 4.44
N TRP A 198 3.33 4.08 5.35
CA TRP A 198 1.87 3.99 5.30
C TRP A 198 1.26 4.76 6.47
N ALA A 199 0.52 5.83 6.15
CA ALA A 199 0.06 6.82 7.13
C ALA A 199 -1.07 6.30 8.04
N GLY A 200 -1.83 5.30 7.61
CA GLY A 200 -2.84 4.60 8.39
C GLY A 200 -2.25 3.69 9.47
N LEU A 201 -0.96 3.33 9.38
CA LEU A 201 -0.30 2.54 10.42
C LEU A 201 0.12 3.43 11.61
N PRO A 202 -0.08 2.96 12.85
CA PRO A 202 0.40 3.66 14.04
C PRO A 202 1.89 3.41 14.27
N THR A 203 2.58 4.45 14.73
CA THR A 203 3.87 4.32 15.42
C THR A 203 3.68 3.75 16.83
N SER A 204 4.77 3.45 17.53
CA SER A 204 4.73 2.99 18.93
C SER A 204 4.12 3.98 19.92
N THR A 205 3.88 5.22 19.50
CA THR A 205 3.12 6.22 20.28
C THR A 205 1.59 6.08 20.12
N GLY A 206 1.14 5.22 19.20
CA GLY A 206 -0.26 5.08 18.80
C GLY A 206 -0.70 6.05 17.70
N ARG A 207 0.11 7.04 17.33
CA ARG A 207 -0.20 8.03 16.28
C ARG A 207 0.45 7.65 14.95
N SER A 208 -0.13 8.14 13.85
CA SER A 208 0.53 8.10 12.53
C SER A 208 1.87 8.83 12.57
N ALA A 209 2.85 8.41 11.76
CA ALA A 209 4.07 9.20 11.57
C ALA A 209 3.79 10.57 10.91
N TYR A 210 2.62 10.70 10.27
CA TYR A 210 2.17 11.90 9.56
C TYR A 210 1.00 12.59 10.25
N ASP A 211 0.77 12.30 11.53
CA ASP A 211 -0.37 12.84 12.26
C ASP A 211 -0.43 14.38 12.21
N GLY A 212 -1.59 14.92 11.85
CA GLY A 212 -1.79 16.36 11.67
C GLY A 212 -1.33 16.92 10.32
N TYR A 213 -0.67 16.12 9.48
CA TYR A 213 -0.33 16.49 8.11
C TYR A 213 -1.41 16.01 7.14
N ALA A 214 -2.01 16.91 6.37
CA ALA A 214 -2.99 16.60 5.33
C ALA A 214 -4.17 15.70 5.80
N GLY A 215 -4.53 15.77 7.09
CA GLY A 215 -5.61 14.95 7.66
C GLY A 215 -5.23 13.49 7.97
N ASN A 216 -3.95 13.13 7.86
CA ASN A 216 -3.46 11.79 8.17
C ASN A 216 -3.63 11.46 9.65
N ARG A 217 -4.01 10.20 9.91
CA ARG A 217 -4.19 9.61 11.23
C ARG A 217 -4.04 8.09 11.14
N ALA A 218 -3.65 7.45 12.23
CA ALA A 218 -3.68 6.00 12.31
C ALA A 218 -5.13 5.50 12.26
N THR A 219 -5.38 4.48 11.44
CA THR A 219 -6.71 3.86 11.24
C THR A 219 -6.86 2.57 12.03
N ILE A 220 -5.74 1.98 12.47
CA ILE A 220 -5.68 0.86 13.42
C ILE A 220 -4.88 1.26 14.66
N THR A 221 -5.10 0.57 15.78
CA THR A 221 -4.37 0.82 17.04
C THR A 221 -3.03 0.10 17.07
N TRP A 222 -2.06 0.64 17.83
CA TRP A 222 -0.76 -0.03 18.04
C TRP A 222 -0.92 -1.46 18.58
N ALA A 223 -1.84 -1.67 19.54
CA ALA A 223 -2.11 -2.99 20.08
C ALA A 223 -2.63 -3.99 19.02
N THR A 224 -3.46 -3.52 18.09
CA THR A 224 -3.92 -4.34 16.95
C THR A 224 -2.76 -4.64 16.02
N PHE A 225 -1.98 -3.62 15.65
CA PHE A 225 -0.84 -3.77 14.75
C PHE A 225 0.20 -4.74 15.32
N ASP A 226 0.56 -4.60 16.60
CA ASP A 226 1.50 -5.46 17.30
C ASP A 226 1.02 -6.92 17.33
N ARG A 227 -0.23 -7.15 17.73
CA ARG A 227 -0.82 -8.49 17.79
C ARG A 227 -0.77 -9.20 16.42
N GLU A 228 -1.18 -8.52 15.36
CA GLU A 228 -1.17 -9.13 14.02
C GLU A 228 0.26 -9.37 13.53
N MET A 229 1.20 -8.44 13.77
CA MET A 229 2.61 -8.66 13.45
C MET A 229 3.19 -9.87 14.20
N ALA A 230 2.85 -10.08 15.47
CA ALA A 230 3.25 -11.28 16.20
C ALA A 230 2.64 -12.56 15.59
N SER A 231 1.40 -12.49 15.10
CA SER A 231 0.72 -13.62 14.46
C SER A 231 1.30 -13.96 13.07
N ILE A 232 1.72 -12.95 12.31
CA ILE A 232 2.28 -13.10 10.96
C ILE A 232 3.67 -13.74 10.98
N PHE A 233 4.49 -13.37 11.97
CA PHE A 233 5.90 -13.76 12.06
C PHE A 233 6.19 -14.72 13.21
N ARG A 234 5.16 -15.44 13.71
CA ARG A 234 5.37 -16.49 14.71
C ARG A 234 6.21 -17.60 14.08
N GLN A 235 7.39 -17.84 14.63
CA GLN A 235 8.19 -19.02 14.27
C GLN A 235 7.37 -20.28 14.61
N PRO A 236 7.27 -21.28 13.71
CA PRO A 236 6.74 -22.57 14.11
C PRO A 236 7.61 -23.10 15.24
N THR A 237 7.01 -23.36 16.41
CA THR A 237 7.71 -24.06 17.50
C THR A 237 8.23 -25.37 16.95
N ALA A 238 9.55 -25.55 16.94
CA ALA A 238 10.16 -26.83 16.63
C ALA A 238 9.47 -27.91 17.49
N PRO A 239 9.09 -29.06 16.92
CA PRO A 239 8.54 -30.14 17.72
C PRO A 239 9.53 -30.47 18.82
N GLN A 240 9.11 -30.34 20.08
CA GLN A 240 9.90 -30.84 21.20
C GLN A 240 10.01 -32.35 21.00
N LEU A 241 11.17 -32.81 20.55
CA LEU A 241 11.54 -34.21 20.64
C LEU A 241 11.55 -34.54 22.14
N ARG A 242 10.46 -35.18 22.58
CA ARG A 242 10.44 -35.85 23.88
C ARG A 242 11.31 -37.10 23.71
N PHE A 243 12.48 -37.08 24.33
CA PHE A 243 13.26 -38.28 24.60
C PHE A 243 12.67 -39.02 25.80
#